data_AF-A0A7V2PGL9-F1
#
_entry.id   AF-A0A7V2PGL9-F1
#
_cell.length_a   1.000
_cell.length_b   1.000
_cell.length_c   1.000
_cell.angle_alpha   90.00
_cell.angle_beta   90.00
_cell.angle_gamma   90.00
#
_symmetry.space_group_name_H-M   'P 1'
#
loop_
_entity.id
_entity.type
_entity.pdbx_description
1 polymer ?
#
loop_
_entity_poly.entity_id
_entity_poly.type
_entity_poly.pdbx_seq_one_letter_code
_entity_poly.pdbx_strand_id
1 'polypeptide(L)'
;MSGNWKLLFGLAFVLVMIGWPLVVHAHGVSIEYTSNVEVEVVARYDTGGPMAGAQVVVYAPDDPGTPWLTGTCDDDGRFIFTPDSSKPGTWDVQVRLAGHGGMIHIPVGEGMVGTGGTGGYSVTQIVLMAVCVIWGIAGTALYFMRKRA
;
A
#
# COMPACT_ATOMS: atom_id res chain seq x y z
N MET A 1 22.19 60.37 63.72
CA MET A 1 21.95 59.84 62.35
C MET A 1 22.35 58.37 62.35
N SER A 2 21.50 57.51 62.91
CA SER A 2 21.71 56.05 62.90
C SER A 2 21.47 55.56 61.48
N GLY A 3 22.54 55.22 60.77
CA GLY A 3 22.54 54.99 59.32
C GLY A 3 21.63 53.84 58.90
N ASN A 4 20.82 54.09 57.87
CA ASN A 4 19.92 53.14 57.19
C ASN A 4 20.68 52.04 56.43
N TRP A 5 21.90 51.72 56.83
CA TRP A 5 22.80 50.73 56.22
C TRP A 5 22.16 49.35 56.13
N LYS A 6 21.37 48.96 57.14
CA LYS A 6 20.64 47.68 57.13
C LYS A 6 19.60 47.60 56.00
N LEU A 7 18.93 48.72 55.68
CA LEU A 7 17.98 48.82 54.57
C LEU A 7 18.70 48.76 53.21
N LEU A 8 19.86 49.41 53.09
CA LEU A 8 20.69 49.36 51.88
C LEU A 8 21.25 47.95 51.62
N PHE A 9 21.69 47.24 52.67
CA PHE A 9 22.13 45.85 52.56
C PHE A 9 20.98 44.91 52.20
N GLY A 10 19.82 45.09 52.83
CA GLY A 10 18.63 44.32 52.48
C GLY A 10 18.22 44.53 51.02
N LEU A 11 18.22 45.78 50.55
CA LEU A 11 17.88 46.13 49.18
C LEU A 11 18.89 45.56 48.17
N ALA A 12 20.18 45.69 48.44
CA ALA A 12 21.23 45.12 47.60
C ALA A 12 21.13 43.59 47.51
N PHE A 13 20.84 42.92 48.62
CA PHE A 13 20.63 41.47 48.65
C PHE A 13 19.42 41.03 47.81
N VAL A 14 18.28 41.75 47.94
CA VAL A 14 17.07 41.48 47.15
C VAL A 14 17.32 41.70 45.65
N LEU A 15 18.03 42.78 45.28
CA LEU A 15 18.36 43.07 43.88
C LEU A 15 19.26 41.99 43.27
N VAL A 16 20.23 41.48 44.02
CA VAL A 16 21.09 40.37 43.60
C VAL A 16 20.29 39.07 43.40
N MET A 17 19.35 38.76 44.30
CA MET A 17 18.51 37.57 44.18
C MET A 17 17.53 37.63 43.01
N ILE A 18 17.02 38.82 42.65
CA ILE A 18 16.13 39.02 41.49
C ILE A 18 16.91 38.98 40.17
N GLY A 19 18.17 39.41 40.18
CA GLY A 19 19.02 39.45 38.99
C GLY A 19 19.65 38.11 38.60
N TRP A 20 19.48 37.05 39.41
CA TRP A 20 20.07 35.75 39.12
C TRP A 20 19.25 35.02 38.05
N PRO A 21 19.79 34.78 36.84
CA PRO A 21 19.05 34.04 35.83
C PRO A 21 18.86 32.60 36.30
N LEU A 22 17.63 32.25 36.66
CA LEU A 22 17.24 30.87 36.87
C LEU A 22 17.12 30.22 35.49
N VAL A 23 18.02 29.28 35.19
CA VAL A 23 17.90 28.43 34.00
C VAL A 23 16.70 27.50 34.23
N VAL A 24 15.55 27.87 33.68
CA VAL A 24 14.36 27.03 33.74
C VAL A 24 14.40 26.07 32.56
N HIS A 25 14.64 24.79 32.83
CA HIS A 25 14.55 23.74 31.82
C HIS A 25 13.08 23.44 31.50
N ALA A 26 12.45 24.31 30.73
CA ALA A 26 11.20 23.97 30.06
C ALA A 26 11.49 22.83 29.07
N HIS A 27 10.90 21.66 29.29
CA HIS A 27 11.10 20.51 28.41
C HIS A 27 10.25 20.74 27.15
N GLY A 28 10.92 20.96 26.01
CA GLY A 28 10.27 20.91 24.70
C GLY A 28 9.95 19.46 24.35
N VAL A 29 8.79 19.23 23.74
CA VAL A 29 8.40 17.94 23.18
C VAL A 29 8.44 18.06 21.65
N SER A 30 9.20 17.19 20.99
CA SER A 30 9.15 17.01 19.53
C SER A 30 8.32 15.79 19.21
N ILE A 31 7.31 15.93 18.34
CA ILE A 31 6.47 14.82 17.86
C ILE A 31 6.55 14.81 16.34
N GLU A 32 6.96 13.69 15.77
CA GLU A 32 6.99 13.43 14.34
C GLU A 32 6.06 12.26 14.02
N TYR A 33 5.34 12.33 12.90
CA TYR A 33 4.48 11.25 12.42
C TYR A 33 4.67 11.03 10.92
N THR A 34 4.39 9.81 10.46
CA THR A 34 4.37 9.45 9.04
C THR A 34 3.15 8.58 8.80
N SER A 35 2.40 8.87 7.73
CA SER A 35 1.21 8.11 7.34
C SER A 35 1.51 7.35 6.06
N ASN A 36 1.61 6.03 6.14
CA ASN A 36 1.81 5.17 4.99
C ASN A 36 0.53 4.38 4.70
N VAL A 37 0.28 4.08 3.42
CA VAL A 37 -0.81 3.17 3.04
C VAL A 37 -0.30 1.74 3.10
N GLU A 38 -1.11 0.85 3.67
CA GLU A 38 -0.85 -0.58 3.69
C GLU A 38 -1.81 -1.30 2.74
N VAL A 39 -1.28 -2.23 1.96
CA VAL A 39 -2.04 -3.00 0.97
C VAL A 39 -2.09 -4.45 1.42
N GLU A 40 -3.30 -4.95 1.67
CA GLU A 40 -3.58 -6.37 1.90
C GLU A 40 -4.06 -7.03 0.59
N VAL A 41 -3.37 -8.10 0.19
CA VAL A 41 -3.74 -8.96 -0.92
C VAL A 41 -4.25 -10.28 -0.36
N VAL A 42 -5.47 -10.66 -0.72
CA VAL A 42 -6.08 -11.94 -0.32
C VAL A 42 -6.24 -12.83 -1.55
N ALA A 43 -5.44 -13.88 -1.63
CA ALA A 43 -5.43 -14.80 -2.75
C ALA A 43 -6.25 -16.06 -2.44
N ARG A 44 -7.21 -16.35 -3.32
CA ARG A 44 -8.11 -17.52 -3.21
C ARG A 44 -8.23 -18.21 -4.56
N TYR A 45 -8.45 -19.52 -4.52
CA TYR A 45 -8.91 -20.26 -5.68
C TYR A 45 -10.37 -19.91 -6.01
N ASP A 46 -10.80 -20.18 -7.24
CA ASP A 46 -12.21 -19.99 -7.66
C ASP A 46 -13.19 -20.85 -6.84
N THR A 47 -12.70 -21.92 -6.20
CA THR A 47 -13.44 -22.76 -5.25
C THR A 47 -13.57 -22.15 -3.86
N GLY A 48 -12.92 -21.00 -3.59
CA GLY A 48 -12.97 -20.23 -2.35
C GLY A 48 -11.85 -20.51 -1.33
N GLY A 49 -11.10 -21.60 -1.52
CA GLY A 49 -9.98 -21.97 -0.63
C GLY A 49 -8.81 -20.98 -0.71
N PRO A 50 -8.04 -20.77 0.39
CA PRO A 50 -6.89 -19.87 0.40
C PRO A 50 -5.74 -20.41 -0.44
N MET A 51 -5.00 -19.51 -1.10
CA MET A 51 -3.75 -19.85 -1.80
C MET A 51 -2.56 -19.78 -0.83
N ALA A 52 -2.57 -20.64 0.20
CA ALA A 52 -1.52 -20.69 1.20
C ALA A 52 -0.14 -20.97 0.59
N GLY A 53 0.88 -20.21 0.98
CA GLY A 53 2.22 -20.37 0.43
C GLY A 53 2.39 -19.90 -1.02
N ALA A 54 1.41 -19.18 -1.59
CA ALA A 54 1.55 -18.63 -2.94
C ALA A 54 2.68 -17.60 -3.01
N GLN A 55 3.46 -17.65 -4.09
CA GLN A 55 4.50 -16.66 -4.35
C GLN A 55 3.86 -15.35 -4.79
N VAL A 56 4.29 -14.24 -4.18
CA VAL A 56 3.87 -12.89 -4.54
C VAL A 56 5.05 -12.12 -5.12
N VAL A 57 4.81 -11.39 -6.21
CA VAL A 57 5.77 -10.47 -6.82
C VAL A 57 5.08 -9.14 -7.04
N VAL A 58 5.67 -8.07 -6.50
CA VAL A 58 5.18 -6.70 -6.59
C VAL A 58 6.13 -5.92 -7.51
N TYR A 59 5.57 -5.20 -8.47
CA TYR A 59 6.29 -4.36 -9.41
C TYR A 59 5.91 -2.89 -9.19
N ALA A 60 6.92 -2.04 -9.17
CA ALA A 60 6.72 -0.60 -9.02
C ALA A 60 6.29 0.05 -10.34
N PRO A 61 5.53 1.16 -10.32
CA PRO A 61 5.02 1.80 -11.53
C PRO A 61 6.12 2.28 -12.49
N ASP A 62 7.29 2.61 -11.96
CA ASP A 62 8.42 3.15 -12.72
C ASP A 62 9.32 2.08 -13.36
N ASP A 63 9.24 0.84 -12.88
CA ASP A 63 9.95 -0.31 -13.47
C ASP A 63 9.09 -1.59 -13.37
N PRO A 64 8.07 -1.76 -14.24
CA PRO A 64 7.21 -2.93 -14.22
C PRO A 64 7.90 -4.22 -14.70
N GLY A 65 9.12 -4.12 -15.24
CA GLY A 65 9.90 -5.27 -15.72
C GLY A 65 10.69 -5.98 -14.62
N THR A 66 10.97 -5.27 -13.51
CA THR A 66 11.83 -5.77 -12.43
C THR A 66 11.03 -5.90 -11.13
N PRO A 67 11.09 -7.07 -10.45
CA PRO A 67 10.49 -7.21 -9.14
C PRO A 67 11.00 -6.16 -8.14
N TRP A 68 10.09 -5.37 -7.58
CA TRP A 68 10.40 -4.44 -6.49
C TRP A 68 10.41 -5.17 -5.14
N LEU A 69 9.42 -6.03 -4.91
CA LEU A 69 9.31 -6.87 -3.72
C LEU A 69 8.85 -8.27 -4.11
N THR A 70 9.40 -9.27 -3.43
CA THR A 70 8.90 -10.65 -3.53
C THR A 70 8.52 -11.14 -2.14
N GLY A 71 7.56 -12.04 -2.08
CA GLY A 71 7.04 -12.57 -0.83
C GLY A 71 6.25 -13.85 -1.00
N THR A 72 5.57 -14.25 0.07
CA THR A 72 4.78 -15.47 0.10
C THR A 72 3.53 -15.22 0.94
N CYS A 73 2.38 -15.70 0.48
CA CYS A 73 1.13 -15.65 1.23
C CYS A 73 1.20 -16.52 2.49
N ASP A 74 0.55 -16.08 3.56
CA ASP A 74 0.34 -16.86 4.78
C ASP A 74 -0.65 -18.02 4.59
N ASP A 75 -0.94 -18.76 5.67
CA ASP A 75 -1.85 -19.92 5.66
C ASP A 75 -3.31 -19.55 5.28
N ASP A 76 -3.70 -18.29 5.46
CA ASP A 76 -5.00 -17.75 5.06
C ASP A 76 -4.99 -17.19 3.62
N GLY A 77 -3.87 -17.31 2.91
CA GLY A 77 -3.69 -16.80 1.54
C GLY A 77 -3.47 -15.29 1.49
N ARG A 78 -3.06 -14.65 2.59
CA ARG A 78 -2.88 -13.20 2.67
C ARG A 78 -1.43 -12.81 2.48
N PHE A 79 -1.21 -11.66 1.87
CA PHE A 79 0.09 -11.01 1.78
C PHE A 79 -0.09 -9.51 1.96
N ILE A 80 0.73 -8.90 2.81
CA ILE A 80 0.63 -7.47 3.14
C ILE A 80 1.94 -6.78 2.77
N PHE A 81 1.85 -5.62 2.16
CA PHE A 81 3.01 -4.77 1.90
C PHE A 81 2.65 -3.28 1.96
N THR A 82 3.68 -2.46 2.19
CA THR A 82 3.58 -0.99 2.16
C THR A 82 4.30 -0.50 0.91
N PRO A 83 3.59 -0.01 -0.13
CA PRO A 83 4.22 0.57 -1.30
C PRO A 83 5.01 1.84 -0.93
N ASP A 84 6.07 2.12 -1.68
CA ASP A 84 6.85 3.35 -1.54
C ASP A 84 6.01 4.55 -1.98
N SER A 85 5.66 5.42 -1.03
CA SER A 85 4.82 6.59 -1.26
C SER A 85 5.47 7.66 -2.16
N SER A 86 6.79 7.59 -2.38
CA SER A 86 7.49 8.43 -3.35
C SER A 86 7.27 8.00 -4.81
N LYS A 87 6.69 6.82 -5.04
CA LYS A 87 6.40 6.24 -6.36
C LYS A 87 4.88 6.13 -6.58
N PRO A 88 4.18 7.26 -6.78
CA PRO A 88 2.75 7.22 -7.10
C PRO A 88 2.52 6.58 -8.47
N GLY A 89 1.39 5.88 -8.63
CA GLY A 89 1.02 5.22 -9.87
C GLY A 89 0.35 3.87 -9.64
N THR A 90 0.22 3.09 -10.72
CA THR A 90 -0.37 1.76 -10.67
C THR A 90 0.71 0.73 -10.39
N TRP A 91 0.59 0.05 -9.25
CA TRP A 91 1.45 -1.05 -8.84
C TRP A 91 0.87 -2.37 -9.33
N ASP A 92 1.71 -3.23 -9.90
CA ASP A 92 1.29 -4.55 -10.35
C ASP A 92 1.67 -5.60 -9.33
N VAL A 93 0.70 -6.42 -8.92
CA VAL A 93 0.93 -7.50 -7.97
C VAL A 93 0.54 -8.83 -8.60
N GLN A 94 1.52 -9.69 -8.80
CA GLN A 94 1.34 -11.06 -9.26
C GLN A 94 1.29 -12.01 -8.08
N VAL A 95 0.31 -12.92 -8.07
CA VAL A 95 0.24 -14.04 -7.11
C VAL A 95 0.21 -15.35 -7.90
N ARG A 96 1.05 -16.31 -7.55
CA ARG A 96 1.17 -17.59 -8.28
C ARG A 96 1.45 -18.78 -7.35
N LEU A 97 0.72 -19.87 -7.57
CA LEU A 97 0.91 -21.15 -6.88
C LEU A 97 0.52 -22.32 -7.79
N ALA A 98 1.43 -23.28 -7.99
CA ALA A 98 1.17 -24.53 -8.72
C ALA A 98 0.41 -24.33 -10.07
N GLY A 99 0.87 -23.39 -10.89
CA GLY A 99 0.27 -23.10 -12.21
C GLY A 99 -0.98 -22.22 -12.18
N HIS A 100 -1.57 -21.99 -11.01
CA HIS A 100 -2.66 -21.03 -10.80
C HIS A 100 -2.08 -19.68 -10.42
N GLY A 101 -2.74 -18.60 -10.80
CA GLY A 101 -2.31 -17.26 -10.43
C GLY A 101 -3.05 -16.17 -11.17
N GLY A 102 -2.80 -14.94 -10.75
CA GLY A 102 -3.40 -13.75 -11.33
C GLY A 102 -2.49 -12.54 -11.11
N MET A 103 -2.82 -11.45 -11.79
CA MET A 103 -2.20 -10.16 -11.57
C MET A 103 -3.30 -9.13 -11.31
N ILE A 104 -3.07 -8.27 -10.32
CA ILE A 104 -3.94 -7.15 -9.98
C ILE A 104 -3.16 -5.84 -10.09
N HIS A 105 -3.90 -4.77 -10.35
CA HIS A 105 -3.39 -3.43 -10.59
C HIS A 105 -3.90 -2.52 -9.47
N ILE A 106 -3.01 -1.97 -8.67
CA ILE A 106 -3.35 -1.23 -7.45
C ILE A 106 -2.92 0.23 -7.62
N PRO A 107 -3.87 1.17 -7.75
CA PRO A 107 -3.53 2.59 -7.81
C PRO A 107 -3.07 3.08 -6.42
N VAL A 108 -1.88 3.65 -6.34
CA VAL A 108 -1.30 4.24 -5.13
C VAL A 108 -1.05 5.74 -5.38
N GLY A 109 -1.53 6.61 -4.48
CA GLY A 109 -1.41 8.06 -4.61
C GLY A 109 -2.76 8.75 -4.94
N GLU A 110 -2.72 9.81 -5.74
CA GLU A 110 -3.94 10.56 -6.12
C GLU A 110 -4.88 9.65 -6.93
N GLY A 111 -6.05 9.36 -6.35
CA GLY A 111 -7.04 8.44 -6.94
C GLY A 111 -7.09 7.05 -6.31
N MET A 112 -6.39 6.82 -5.19
CA MET A 112 -6.59 5.63 -4.37
C MET A 112 -7.98 5.66 -3.72
N VAL A 113 -8.98 5.24 -4.48
CA VAL A 113 -10.30 4.89 -3.94
C VAL A 113 -10.12 3.52 -3.30
N GLY A 114 -10.47 3.37 -2.03
CA GLY A 114 -10.37 2.11 -1.26
C GLY A 114 -11.29 0.99 -1.75
N THR A 115 -11.56 0.92 -3.05
CA THR A 115 -12.35 -0.11 -3.69
C THR A 115 -11.39 -1.26 -4.04
N GLY A 116 -11.49 -2.37 -3.30
CA GLY A 116 -10.72 -3.57 -3.62
C GLY A 116 -10.97 -4.01 -5.07
N GLY A 117 -9.89 -4.09 -5.84
CA GLY A 117 -9.92 -4.71 -7.17
C GLY A 117 -9.95 -6.24 -7.03
N THR A 118 -10.82 -6.91 -7.79
CA THR A 118 -10.80 -8.37 -7.89
C THR A 118 -10.01 -8.77 -9.13
N GLY A 119 -9.02 -9.66 -8.95
CA GLY A 119 -8.37 -10.35 -10.05
C GLY A 119 -9.17 -11.61 -10.40
N GLY A 120 -9.45 -11.84 -11.68
CA GLY A 120 -10.17 -13.02 -12.18
C GLY A 120 -11.33 -12.69 -13.13
N TYR A 121 -11.80 -13.70 -13.87
CA TYR A 121 -12.95 -13.57 -14.77
C TYR A 121 -14.22 -14.10 -14.11
N SER A 122 -15.35 -13.44 -14.33
CA SER A 122 -16.64 -13.98 -13.88
C SER A 122 -17.04 -15.22 -14.69
N VAL A 123 -17.88 -16.09 -14.10
CA VAL A 123 -18.45 -17.25 -14.81
C VAL A 123 -19.16 -16.81 -16.10
N THR A 124 -19.87 -15.68 -16.06
CA THR A 124 -20.55 -15.11 -17.24
C THR A 124 -19.58 -14.67 -18.32
N GLN A 125 -18.44 -14.05 -17.95
CA GLN A 125 -17.37 -13.71 -18.90
C GLN A 125 -16.77 -14.97 -19.53
N ILE A 126 -16.48 -16.01 -18.73
CA ILE A 126 -15.94 -17.27 -19.21
C ILE A 126 -16.90 -17.93 -20.21
N VAL A 127 -18.20 -18.00 -19.87
CA VAL A 127 -19.23 -18.55 -20.76
C VAL A 127 -19.32 -17.74 -22.06
N LEU A 128 -19.31 -16.41 -21.99
CA LEU A 128 -19.35 -15.55 -23.17
C LEU A 128 -18.13 -15.81 -24.08
N MET A 129 -16.92 -15.89 -23.51
CA MET A 129 -15.71 -16.20 -24.24
C MET A 129 -15.80 -17.56 -24.93
N ALA A 130 -16.30 -18.60 -24.25
CA ALA A 130 -16.48 -19.92 -24.82
C ALA A 130 -17.47 -19.91 -26.00
N VAL A 131 -18.59 -19.19 -25.89
CA VAL A 131 -19.58 -19.04 -26.96
C VAL A 131 -18.96 -18.33 -28.17
N CYS A 132 -18.21 -17.26 -27.97
CA CYS A 132 -17.51 -16.54 -29.05
C CYS A 132 -16.52 -17.44 -29.79
N VAL A 133 -15.76 -18.28 -29.07
CA VAL A 133 -14.82 -19.23 -29.67
C VAL A 133 -15.55 -20.29 -30.50
N ILE A 134 -16.60 -20.92 -29.94
CA ILE A 134 -17.40 -21.91 -30.66
C ILE A 134 -18.03 -21.31 -31.91
N TRP A 135 -18.59 -20.10 -31.81
CA TRP A 135 -19.16 -19.37 -32.94
C TRP A 135 -18.11 -19.06 -34.00
N GLY A 136 -16.91 -18.62 -33.61
CA GLY A 136 -15.79 -18.38 -34.52
C GLY A 136 -15.41 -19.64 -35.29
N ILE A 137 -15.22 -20.77 -34.60
CA ILE A 137 -14.89 -22.05 -35.22
C ILE A 137 -16.00 -22.51 -36.17
N ALA A 138 -17.26 -22.43 -35.74
CA ALA A 138 -18.41 -22.80 -36.55
C ALA A 138 -18.53 -21.91 -37.81
N GLY A 139 -18.35 -20.60 -37.66
CA GLY A 139 -18.35 -19.63 -38.75
C GLY A 139 -17.23 -19.89 -39.76
N THR A 140 -16.01 -20.15 -39.28
CA THR A 140 -14.87 -20.51 -40.14
C THR A 140 -15.15 -21.81 -40.89
N ALA A 141 -15.69 -22.85 -40.22
CA ALA A 141 -16.05 -24.11 -40.88
C ALA A 141 -17.11 -23.88 -41.98
N LEU A 142 -18.18 -23.14 -41.67
CA LEU A 142 -19.24 -22.83 -42.64
C LEU A 142 -18.72 -22.01 -43.83
N TYR A 143 -17.79 -21.08 -43.60
CA TYR A 143 -17.15 -20.30 -44.66
C TYR A 143 -16.42 -21.20 -45.67
N PHE A 144 -15.65 -22.18 -45.18
CA PHE A 144 -14.95 -23.13 -46.05
C PHE A 144 -15.87 -24.21 -46.65
N MET A 145 -16.99 -24.53 -46.00
CA MET A 145 -18.00 -25.45 -46.51
C MET A 145 -18.87 -24.85 -47.61
N ARG A 146 -18.91 -23.51 -47.76
CA ARG A 146 -19.61 -22.85 -48.86
C ARG A 146 -18.94 -23.22 -50.18
N LYS A 147 -19.56 -24.11 -50.96
CA LYS A 147 -19.14 -24.42 -52.33
C LYS A 147 -19.00 -23.10 -53.11
N ARG A 148 -17.85 -22.89 -53.75
CA ARG A 148 -17.70 -21.84 -54.75
C ARG A 148 -18.66 -22.17 -55.89
N ALA A 149 -19.74 -21.42 -56.01
CA ALA A 149 -20.52 -21.30 -57.24
C ALA A 149 -19.73 -20.42 -58.22
#